data_AF-H8FRQ2-F1
#
_entry.id   AF-H8FRQ2-F1
#
_cell.length_a   1.000
_cell.length_b   1.000
_cell.length_c   1.000
_cell.angle_alpha   90.00
_cell.angle_beta   90.00
_cell.angle_gamma   90.00
#
_symmetry.space_group_name_H-M   'P 1'
#
loop_
_entity.id
_entity.type
_entity.pdbx_description
1 polymer ?
#
loop_
_entity_poly.entity_id
_entity_poly.type
_entity_poly.pdbx_seq_one_letter_code
_entity_poly.pdbx_strand_id
1 'polypeptide(L)'
;MSFKIDGFETFVSFSKDNADALSKSSAASVKAIEDIAKAQQAVLARSIDKADAAFKALFAVKSPAEFAELQTRLARQSVEDAILESRKLAEVATTAVSAVLEPLNTRFAEGAKKAA
;
A
#
# COMPACT_ATOMS: atom_id res chain seq x y z
N MET A 1 14.98 -48.39 -13.75
CA MET A 1 15.92 -47.25 -13.73
C MET A 1 15.21 -45.88 -13.58
N SER A 2 13.97 -45.80 -13.10
CA SER A 2 13.18 -44.53 -13.07
C SER A 2 13.51 -43.57 -11.92
N PHE A 3 14.04 -44.08 -10.79
CA PHE A 3 14.20 -43.33 -9.55
C PHE A 3 15.15 -42.11 -9.63
N LYS A 4 16.09 -42.11 -10.58
CA LYS A 4 17.05 -40.99 -10.76
C LYS A 4 16.48 -39.81 -11.56
N ILE A 5 15.46 -40.05 -12.39
CA ILE A 5 14.85 -39.00 -13.22
C ILE A 5 13.87 -38.18 -12.37
N ASP A 6 13.05 -38.84 -11.56
CA ASP A 6 12.06 -38.18 -10.68
C ASP A 6 12.72 -37.25 -9.65
N GLY A 7 13.85 -37.67 -9.06
CA GLY A 7 14.60 -36.85 -8.10
C GLY A 7 15.27 -35.63 -8.74
N PHE A 8 15.77 -35.78 -9.97
CA PHE A 8 16.36 -34.66 -10.71
C PHE A 8 15.29 -33.65 -11.15
N GLU A 9 14.15 -34.11 -11.64
CA GLU A 9 13.02 -33.26 -12.04
C GLU A 9 12.39 -32.53 -10.84
N THR A 10 12.31 -33.20 -9.68
CA THR A 10 11.89 -32.58 -8.41
C THR A 10 12.87 -31.51 -7.94
N PHE A 11 14.18 -31.76 -8.07
CA PHE A 11 15.21 -30.78 -7.72
C PHE A 11 15.15 -29.54 -8.63
N VAL A 12 15.07 -29.75 -9.94
CA VAL A 12 15.00 -28.67 -10.93
C VAL A 12 13.73 -27.83 -10.75
N SER A 13 12.56 -28.46 -10.53
CA SER A 13 11.31 -27.74 -10.26
C SER A 13 11.36 -26.96 -8.94
N PHE A 14 11.91 -27.55 -7.87
CA PHE A 14 12.10 -26.84 -6.59
C PHE A 14 12.98 -25.59 -6.72
N SER A 15 14.11 -25.69 -7.44
CA SER A 15 14.97 -24.53 -7.72
C SER A 15 14.26 -23.47 -8.56
N LYS A 16 13.50 -23.88 -9.58
CA LYS A 16 12.72 -22.97 -10.44
C LYS A 16 11.65 -22.22 -9.65
N ASP A 17 10.89 -22.91 -8.80
CA ASP A 17 9.83 -22.30 -8.00
C ASP A 17 10.40 -21.29 -6.98
N ASN A 18 11.58 -21.54 -6.42
CA ASN A 18 12.24 -20.59 -5.52
C ASN A 18 12.69 -19.32 -6.27
N ALA A 19 13.20 -19.47 -7.50
CA ALA A 19 13.57 -18.34 -8.35
C ALA A 19 12.32 -17.52 -8.76
N ASP A 20 11.21 -18.21 -9.07
CA ASP A 20 9.94 -17.56 -9.37
C ASP A 20 9.36 -16.81 -8.16
N ALA A 21 9.45 -17.39 -6.96
CA ALA A 21 9.03 -16.73 -5.73
C ALA A 21 9.84 -15.45 -5.45
N LEU A 22 11.16 -15.48 -5.67
CA LEU A 22 12.02 -14.30 -5.52
C LEU A 22 11.68 -13.22 -6.56
N SER A 23 11.42 -13.61 -7.80
CA SER A 23 10.97 -12.71 -8.86
C SER A 23 9.64 -12.03 -8.49
N LYS A 24 8.66 -12.80 -7.98
CA LYS A 24 7.37 -12.29 -7.51
C LYS A 24 7.53 -11.33 -6.33
N SER A 25 8.35 -11.64 -5.32
CA SER A 25 8.64 -10.72 -4.22
C SER A 25 9.33 -9.43 -4.69
N SER A 26 10.20 -9.52 -5.69
CA SER A 26 10.86 -8.35 -6.30
C SER A 26 9.84 -7.47 -7.05
N ALA A 27 8.97 -8.07 -7.85
CA ALA A 27 7.88 -7.36 -8.51
C ALA A 27 6.90 -6.71 -7.51
N ALA A 28 6.57 -7.41 -6.42
CA ALA A 28 5.75 -6.87 -5.33
C ALA A 28 6.41 -5.67 -4.64
N SER A 29 7.73 -5.70 -4.48
CA SER A 29 8.49 -4.57 -3.94
C SER A 29 8.42 -3.34 -4.85
N VAL A 30 8.55 -3.53 -6.17
CA VAL A 30 8.37 -2.45 -7.15
C VAL A 30 6.95 -1.90 -7.11
N LYS A 31 5.94 -2.80 -7.05
CA LYS A 31 4.53 -2.41 -6.94
C LYS A 31 4.24 -1.57 -5.69
N ALA A 32 4.86 -1.91 -4.56
CA ALA A 32 4.75 -1.15 -3.32
C ALA A 32 5.30 0.28 -3.47
N ILE A 33 6.44 0.45 -4.15
CA ILE A 33 7.02 1.77 -4.44
C ILE A 33 6.05 2.59 -5.31
N GLU A 34 5.47 1.98 -6.34
CA GLU A 34 4.47 2.67 -7.18
C GLU A 34 3.24 3.10 -6.38
N ASP A 35 2.75 2.27 -5.47
CA ASP A 35 1.53 2.57 -4.71
C ASP A 35 1.78 3.66 -3.67
N ILE A 36 2.99 3.73 -3.09
CA ILE A 36 3.44 4.87 -2.28
C ILE A 36 3.46 6.15 -3.13
N ALA A 37 4.02 6.10 -4.34
CA ALA A 37 4.07 7.25 -5.25
C ALA A 37 2.65 7.73 -5.62
N LYS A 38 1.72 6.80 -5.91
CA LYS A 38 0.31 7.13 -6.17
C LYS A 38 -0.39 7.72 -4.96
N ALA A 39 -0.10 7.21 -3.76
CA ALA A 39 -0.65 7.77 -2.52
C ALA A 39 -0.21 9.23 -2.32
N GLN A 40 1.06 9.55 -2.59
CA GLN A 40 1.57 10.93 -2.54
C GLN A 40 0.90 11.85 -3.58
N GLN A 41 0.74 11.39 -4.82
CA GLN A 41 0.04 12.16 -5.86
C GLN A 41 -1.41 12.46 -5.48
N ALA A 42 -2.10 11.48 -4.88
CA ALA A 42 -3.47 11.67 -4.40
C ALA A 42 -3.56 12.72 -3.26
N VAL A 43 -2.58 12.74 -2.35
CA VAL A 43 -2.49 13.76 -1.29
C VAL A 43 -2.27 15.14 -1.90
N LEU A 44 -1.39 15.27 -2.90
CA LEU A 44 -1.13 16.54 -3.59
C LEU A 44 -2.39 17.08 -4.28
N ALA A 45 -3.08 16.25 -5.08
CA ALA A 45 -4.32 16.65 -5.74
C ALA A 45 -5.37 17.12 -4.72
N ARG A 46 -5.55 16.35 -3.63
CA ARG A 46 -6.50 16.70 -2.57
C ARG A 46 -6.13 18.00 -1.85
N SER A 47 -4.84 18.29 -1.72
CA SER A 47 -4.34 19.52 -1.09
C SER A 47 -4.68 20.75 -1.94
N ILE A 48 -4.60 20.64 -3.26
CA ILE A 48 -5.01 21.69 -4.19
C ILE A 48 -6.51 21.97 -4.07
N ASP A 49 -7.34 20.92 -4.07
CA ASP A 49 -8.80 21.06 -3.93
C ASP A 49 -9.18 21.72 -2.59
N LYS A 50 -8.51 21.32 -1.50
CA LYS A 50 -8.71 21.92 -0.17
C LYS A 50 -8.31 23.39 -0.13
N ALA A 51 -7.19 23.75 -0.75
CA ALA A 51 -6.72 25.13 -0.80
C ALA A 51 -7.71 26.02 -1.57
N ASP A 52 -8.19 25.58 -2.72
CA ASP A 52 -9.22 26.28 -3.51
C ASP A 52 -10.53 26.42 -2.71
N ALA A 53 -10.98 25.36 -2.05
CA ALA A 53 -12.19 25.40 -1.21
C ALA A 53 -12.04 26.34 -0.01
N ALA A 54 -10.88 26.33 0.66
CA ALA A 54 -10.59 27.23 1.78
C ALA A 54 -10.53 28.69 1.32
N PHE A 55 -9.91 28.96 0.17
CA PHE A 55 -9.85 30.30 -0.43
C PHE A 55 -11.25 30.81 -0.74
N LYS A 56 -12.07 30.03 -1.47
CA LYS A 56 -13.46 30.38 -1.77
C LYS A 56 -14.27 30.64 -0.51
N ALA A 57 -14.09 29.80 0.51
CA ALA A 57 -14.79 29.96 1.78
C ALA A 57 -14.39 31.25 2.51
N LEU A 58 -13.10 31.62 2.49
CA LEU A 58 -12.61 32.88 3.06
C LEU A 58 -13.23 34.11 2.38
N PHE A 59 -13.31 34.11 1.04
CA PHE A 59 -13.92 35.22 0.28
C PHE A 59 -15.45 35.32 0.46
N ALA A 60 -16.10 34.23 0.85
CA ALA A 60 -17.55 34.20 1.06
C ALA A 60 -18.00 34.74 2.42
N VAL A 61 -17.09 34.89 3.39
CA VAL A 61 -17.39 35.37 4.75
C VAL A 61 -17.76 36.86 4.73
N LYS A 62 -18.92 37.18 5.34
CA LYS A 62 -19.48 38.53 5.41
C LYS A 62 -19.55 39.07 6.84
N SER A 63 -19.28 38.23 7.85
CA SER A 63 -19.34 38.62 9.27
C SER A 63 -18.30 37.90 10.14
N PRO A 64 -17.95 38.45 11.32
CA PRO A 64 -17.07 37.78 12.27
C PRO A 64 -17.60 36.43 12.78
N ALA A 65 -18.93 36.26 12.86
CA ALA A 65 -19.55 35.00 13.26
C ALA A 65 -19.31 33.90 12.20
N GLU A 66 -19.52 34.23 10.92
CA GLU A 66 -19.22 33.34 9.80
C GLU A 66 -17.72 32.98 9.72
N PHE A 67 -16.84 33.89 10.11
CA PHE A 67 -15.40 33.60 10.21
C PHE A 67 -15.09 32.57 11.31
N ALA A 68 -15.70 32.69 12.48
CA ALA A 68 -15.51 31.74 13.58
C ALA A 68 -16.05 30.34 13.23
N GLU A 69 -17.18 30.28 12.53
CA GLU A 69 -17.72 29.02 11.98
C GLU A 69 -16.76 28.42 10.94
N LEU A 70 -16.21 29.25 10.04
CA LEU A 70 -15.21 28.83 9.06
C LEU A 70 -13.98 28.21 9.74
N GLN A 71 -13.42 28.87 10.76
CA GLN A 71 -12.29 28.31 11.52
C GLN A 71 -12.64 26.97 12.17
N THR A 72 -13.81 26.87 12.80
CA THR A 72 -14.26 25.63 13.45
C THR A 72 -14.40 24.49 12.43
N ARG A 73 -14.95 24.79 11.25
CA ARG A 73 -15.07 23.82 10.16
C ARG A 73 -13.71 23.37 9.64
N LEU A 74 -12.78 24.29 9.40
CA LEU A 74 -11.43 23.96 8.94
C LEU A 74 -10.67 23.12 9.98
N ALA A 75 -10.83 23.42 11.27
CA ALA A 75 -10.25 22.62 12.35
C ALA A 75 -10.82 21.19 12.35
N ARG A 76 -12.15 21.03 12.24
CA ARG A 76 -12.78 19.71 12.12
C ARG A 76 -12.28 18.95 10.89
N GLN A 77 -12.26 19.59 9.73
CA GLN A 77 -11.75 18.97 8.49
C GLN A 77 -10.31 18.50 8.64
N SER A 78 -9.45 19.28 9.29
CA SER A 78 -8.04 18.92 9.52
C SER A 78 -7.91 17.64 10.35
N VAL A 79 -8.77 17.45 11.36
CA VAL A 79 -8.78 16.22 12.17
C VAL A 79 -9.28 15.02 11.36
N GLU A 80 -10.36 15.19 10.60
CA GLU A 80 -10.90 14.14 9.72
C GLU A 80 -9.86 13.69 8.69
N ASP A 81 -9.15 14.65 8.11
CA ASP A 81 -8.08 14.43 7.14
C ASP A 81 -6.90 13.65 7.73
N ALA A 82 -6.44 14.03 8.92
CA ALA A 82 -5.36 13.33 9.61
C ALA A 82 -5.71 11.87 9.89
N ILE A 83 -6.96 11.59 10.27
CA ILE A 83 -7.45 10.21 10.48
C ILE A 83 -7.46 9.44 9.16
N LEU A 84 -7.94 10.04 8.08
CA LEU A 84 -7.99 9.40 6.76
C LEU A 84 -6.60 9.09 6.21
N GLU A 85 -5.67 10.03 6.31
CA GLU A 85 -4.29 9.85 5.86
C GLU A 85 -3.56 8.77 6.67
N SER A 86 -3.75 8.77 8.00
CA SER A 86 -3.18 7.73 8.87
C SER A 86 -3.67 6.33 8.51
N ARG A 87 -4.97 6.18 8.22
CA ARG A 87 -5.54 4.90 7.78
C ARG A 87 -4.97 4.46 6.44
N LYS A 88 -4.87 5.38 5.48
CA LYS A 88 -4.34 5.07 4.15
C LYS A 88 -2.85 4.69 4.20
N LEU A 89 -2.07 5.35 5.05
CA LEU A 89 -0.68 4.98 5.27
C LEU A 89 -0.56 3.57 5.87
N ALA A 90 -1.36 3.25 6.88
CA ALA A 90 -1.38 1.93 7.49
C ALA A 90 -1.78 0.82 6.50
N GLU A 91 -2.76 1.09 5.63
CA GLU A 91 -3.20 0.18 4.58
C GLU A 91 -2.10 -0.08 3.55
N VAL A 92 -1.48 0.98 3.01
CA VAL A 92 -0.39 0.86 2.03
C VAL A 92 0.81 0.13 2.62
N ALA A 93 1.18 0.44 3.87
CA ALA A 93 2.28 -0.22 4.56
C ALA A 93 2.01 -1.72 4.78
N THR A 94 0.82 -2.07 5.26
CA THR A 94 0.43 -3.46 5.50
C THR A 94 0.39 -4.25 4.20
N THR A 95 -0.23 -3.69 3.16
CA THR A 95 -0.32 -4.32 1.84
C THR A 95 1.05 -4.56 1.22
N ALA A 96 1.95 -3.58 1.31
CA ALA A 96 3.32 -3.71 0.82
C ALA A 96 4.06 -4.85 1.51
N VAL A 97 4.00 -4.92 2.84
CA VAL A 97 4.65 -5.99 3.62
C VAL A 97 4.07 -7.35 3.28
N SER A 98 2.74 -7.47 3.24
CA SER A 98 2.07 -8.72 2.88
C SER A 98 2.45 -9.20 1.47
N ALA A 99 2.40 -8.32 0.46
CA ALA A 99 2.70 -8.67 -0.92
C ALA A 99 4.16 -9.12 -1.12
N VAL A 100 5.11 -8.57 -0.37
CA VAL A 100 6.52 -8.97 -0.43
C VAL A 100 6.77 -10.34 0.22
N LEU A 101 6.08 -10.61 1.33
CA LEU A 101 6.31 -11.83 2.14
C LEU A 101 5.47 -13.03 1.69
N GLU A 102 4.33 -12.82 1.05
CA GLU A 102 3.41 -13.89 0.61
C GLU A 102 4.06 -14.95 -0.30
N PRO A 103 4.90 -14.60 -1.30
CA PRO A 103 5.58 -15.60 -2.12
C PRO A 103 6.53 -16.48 -1.31
N LEU A 104 7.22 -15.91 -0.31
CA LEU A 104 8.13 -16.63 0.56
C LEU A 104 7.37 -17.56 1.52
N ASN A 105 6.27 -17.07 2.12
CA ASN A 105 5.41 -17.88 2.99
C ASN A 105 4.82 -19.08 2.24
N THR A 106 4.45 -18.90 0.97
CA THR A 106 3.97 -20.00 0.10
C THR A 106 5.03 -21.07 -0.07
N ARG A 107 6.29 -20.69 -0.32
CA ARG A 107 7.41 -21.64 -0.43
C ARG A 107 7.68 -22.40 0.86
N PHE A 108 7.59 -21.73 2.01
CA PHE A 108 7.70 -22.40 3.32
C PHE A 108 6.58 -23.44 3.53
N ALA A 109 5.33 -23.09 3.22
CA ALA A 109 4.20 -24.00 3.35
C ALA A 109 4.27 -25.21 2.40
N GLU A 110 4.70 -25.00 1.15
CA GLU A 110 4.89 -26.08 0.17
C GLU A 110 6.06 -27.01 0.55
N GLY A 111 7.16 -26.45 1.04
CA GLY A 111 8.29 -27.22 1.55
C GLY A 111 7.91 -28.10 2.74
N ALA A 112 7.13 -27.55 3.69
CA ALA A 112 6.63 -28.31 4.83
C ALA A 112 5.71 -29.47 4.42
N LYS A 113 4.86 -29.28 3.40
CA LYS A 113 4.00 -30.35 2.85
C LYS A 113 4.76 -31.44 2.12
N LYS A 114 5.88 -31.10 1.46
CA LYS A 114 6.73 -32.09 0.77
C LYS A 114 7.63 -32.88 1.73
N ALA A 115 7.84 -32.38 2.95
CA ALA A 115 8.65 -33.03 3.99
C ALA A 115 7.82 -33.94 4.93
N ALA A 116 6.49 -33.88 4.86
CA ALA A 116 5.55 -34.72 5.59
C ALA A 116 5.07 -35.89 4.72
#